data_AF-A0A356QIP0-F1
#
_entry.id   AF-A0A356QIP0-F1
#
_cell.length_a   1.000
_cell.length_b   1.000
_cell.length_c   1.000
_cell.angle_alpha   90.00
_cell.angle_beta   90.00
_cell.angle_gamma   90.00
#
_symmetry.space_group_name_H-M   'P 1'
#
loop_
_entity.id
_entity.type
_entity.pdbx_description
1 polymer ?
#
loop_
_entity_poly.entity_id
_entity_poly.type
_entity_poly.pdbx_seq_one_letter_code
_entity_poly.pdbx_strand_id
1 'polypeptide(L)'
;DALARMTAVEQLEYVYAYFTKYRWHERVRCLEGMYMAILMPKYISSPLGTVLFNDGTRAYTQNRGLDADQDGRITKAEAAAKVRAVYLEGFAPGNAREVFYVT
;
A
#
# COMPACT_ATOMS: atom_id res chain seq x y z
N ASP A 1 -12.26 18.96 13.75
CA ASP A 1 -11.18 19.48 14.64
C ASP A 1 -10.59 18.48 15.63
N ALA A 2 -11.29 17.44 16.09
CA ALA A 2 -10.72 16.46 17.06
C ALA A 2 -9.64 15.54 16.46
N LEU A 3 -9.83 15.03 15.24
CA LEU A 3 -8.90 14.10 14.59
C LEU A 3 -7.49 14.69 14.39
N ALA A 4 -7.41 15.97 14.03
CA ALA A 4 -6.15 16.66 13.80
C ALA A 4 -5.33 16.89 15.08
N ARG A 5 -5.95 16.73 16.26
CA ARG A 5 -5.28 16.86 17.58
C ARG A 5 -4.83 15.52 18.16
N MET A 6 -5.19 14.40 17.52
CA MET A 6 -4.75 13.08 17.93
C MET A 6 -3.31 12.82 17.48
N THR A 7 -2.57 12.07 18.28
CA THR A 7 -1.28 11.49 17.90
C THR A 7 -1.45 10.54 16.72
N ALA A 8 -0.36 10.27 16.00
CA ALA A 8 -0.38 9.31 14.89
C ALA A 8 -0.87 7.92 15.32
N VAL A 9 -0.55 7.50 16.56
CA VAL A 9 -0.99 6.21 17.11
C VAL A 9 -2.48 6.22 17.42
N GLU A 10 -3.01 7.28 18.03
CA GLU A 10 -4.45 7.41 18.28
C GLU A 10 -5.26 7.43 16.97
N GLN A 11 -4.72 8.04 15.91
CA GLN A 11 -5.36 8.01 14.59
C GLN A 11 -5.46 6.60 13.99
N LEU A 12 -4.64 5.64 14.43
CA LEU A 12 -4.73 4.25 13.96
C LEU A 12 -6.04 3.57 14.35
N GLU A 13 -6.76 4.05 15.37
CA GLU A 13 -8.10 3.54 15.69
C GLU A 13 -9.08 3.72 14.53
N TYR A 14 -8.97 4.81 13.77
CA TYR A 14 -9.78 5.02 12.56
C TYR A 14 -9.38 4.07 11.44
N VAL A 15 -8.08 3.78 11.31
CA VAL A 15 -7.57 2.80 10.35
C VAL A 15 -8.08 1.41 10.71
N TYR A 16 -7.98 1.03 11.99
CA TYR A 16 -8.50 -0.24 12.50
C TYR A 16 -10.01 -0.37 12.24
N ALA A 17 -10.79 0.67 12.55
CA ALA A 17 -12.22 0.71 12.29
C ALA A 17 -12.54 0.55 10.79
N TYR A 18 -11.79 1.22 9.91
CA TYR A 18 -11.91 1.08 8.46
C TYR A 18 -11.65 -0.35 7.99
N PHE A 19 -10.53 -0.95 8.41
CA PHE A 19 -10.15 -2.32 8.02
C PHE A 19 -11.10 -3.39 8.59
N THR A 20 -11.66 -3.15 9.77
CA THR A 20 -12.65 -4.03 10.40
C THR A 20 -14.00 -3.93 9.70
N LYS A 21 -14.50 -2.72 9.44
CA LYS A 21 -15.80 -2.47 8.80
C LYS A 21 -15.96 -3.22 7.48
N TYR A 22 -14.91 -3.26 6.67
CA TYR A 22 -14.94 -3.91 5.36
C TYR A 22 -14.27 -5.29 5.34
N ARG A 23 -13.81 -5.78 6.50
CA ARG A 23 -13.12 -7.07 6.64
C ARG A 23 -11.88 -7.22 5.74
N TRP A 24 -11.16 -6.11 5.51
CA TRP A 24 -9.93 -6.14 4.70
C TRP A 24 -8.83 -6.95 5.36
N HIS A 25 -8.79 -6.99 6.70
CA HIS A 25 -7.86 -7.83 7.47
C HIS A 25 -7.98 -9.32 7.10
N GLU A 26 -9.17 -9.80 6.69
CA GLU A 26 -9.37 -11.18 6.23
C GLU A 26 -8.75 -11.45 4.85
N ARG A 27 -8.44 -10.41 4.05
CA ARG A 27 -7.99 -10.54 2.66
C ARG A 27 -6.54 -10.10 2.44
N VAL A 28 -6.02 -9.22 3.28
CA VAL A 28 -4.64 -8.72 3.19
C VAL A 28 -3.67 -9.81 3.60
N ARG A 29 -2.72 -10.14 2.72
CA ARG A 29 -1.67 -11.16 2.94
C ARG A 29 -0.26 -10.66 2.64
N CYS A 30 -0.14 -9.45 2.09
CA CYS A 30 1.13 -8.81 1.77
C CYS A 30 0.99 -7.28 1.80
N LEU A 31 2.12 -6.58 1.74
CA LEU A 31 2.18 -5.12 1.74
C LEU A 31 1.40 -4.49 0.58
N GLU A 32 1.47 -5.07 -0.60
CA GLU A 32 0.76 -4.59 -1.79
C GLU A 32 -0.76 -4.79 -1.62
N GLY A 33 -1.18 -5.88 -0.97
CA GLY A 33 -2.58 -6.10 -0.62
C GLY A 33 -3.09 -5.07 0.39
N MET A 34 -2.28 -4.70 1.39
CA MET A 34 -2.56 -3.62 2.33
C MET A 34 -2.74 -2.28 1.60
N TYR A 35 -1.81 -1.95 0.69
CA TYR A 35 -1.91 -0.74 -0.11
C TYR A 35 -3.15 -0.72 -1.01
N MET A 36 -3.49 -1.86 -1.62
CA MET A 36 -4.73 -2.00 -2.40
C MET A 36 -6.00 -1.82 -1.57
N ALA A 37 -5.98 -2.15 -0.27
CA ALA A 37 -7.13 -1.90 0.60
C ALA A 37 -7.46 -0.41 0.75
N ILE A 38 -6.51 0.48 0.45
CA ILE A 38 -6.69 1.94 0.49
C ILE A 38 -6.95 2.47 -0.92
N LEU A 39 -6.09 2.10 -1.89
CA LEU A 39 -6.13 2.66 -3.24
C LEU A 39 -7.25 2.07 -4.09
N MET A 40 -7.41 0.74 -4.10
CA MET A 40 -8.38 0.07 -4.96
C MET A 40 -8.77 -1.34 -4.43
N PRO A 41 -9.70 -1.43 -3.46
CA PRO A 41 -9.96 -2.66 -2.68
C PRO A 41 -10.35 -3.89 -3.50
N LYS A 42 -10.85 -3.71 -4.72
CA LYS A 42 -11.14 -4.80 -5.67
C LYS A 42 -9.91 -5.70 -5.90
N TYR A 43 -8.69 -5.16 -5.80
CA TYR A 43 -7.45 -5.83 -6.17
C TYR A 43 -6.59 -6.31 -4.98
N ILE A 44 -7.13 -6.30 -3.77
CA ILE A 44 -6.41 -6.75 -2.55
C ILE A 44 -5.77 -8.14 -2.75
N SER A 45 -6.54 -9.09 -3.30
CA SER A 45 -6.12 -10.48 -3.48
C SER A 45 -5.62 -10.80 -4.90
N SER A 46 -5.54 -9.81 -5.79
CA SER A 46 -5.09 -10.01 -7.16
C SER A 46 -3.57 -10.22 -7.26
N PRO A 47 -3.06 -10.96 -8.26
CA PRO A 47 -1.63 -11.09 -8.54
C PRO A 47 -0.94 -9.74 -8.81
N LEU A 48 0.37 -9.66 -8.58
CA LEU A 48 1.16 -8.43 -8.73
C LEU A 48 1.16 -7.86 -10.17
N GLY A 49 1.14 -8.72 -11.19
CA GLY A 49 1.05 -8.30 -12.60
C GLY A 49 -0.34 -7.84 -13.04
N THR A 50 -1.32 -7.74 -12.13
CA THR A 50 -2.67 -7.29 -12.50
C THR A 50 -2.64 -5.81 -12.86
N VAL A 51 -3.09 -5.48 -14.06
CA VAL A 51 -3.21 -4.10 -14.53
C VAL A 51 -4.36 -3.39 -13.81
N LEU A 52 -4.05 -2.24 -13.22
CA LEU A 52 -4.98 -1.39 -12.48
C LEU A 52 -5.50 -0.25 -13.34
N PHE A 53 -4.62 0.37 -14.13
CA PHE A 53 -4.95 1.49 -15.00
C PHE A 53 -4.29 1.31 -16.37
N ASN A 54 -5.03 1.63 -17.43
CA ASN A 54 -4.54 1.58 -18.81
C ASN A 54 -4.49 2.98 -19.40
N ASP A 55 -3.52 3.24 -20.26
CA ASP A 55 -3.42 4.48 -21.01
C ASP A 55 -4.71 4.79 -21.80
N GLY A 56 -4.92 6.09 -22.06
CA GLY A 56 -6.17 6.60 -22.62
C GLY A 56 -7.31 6.73 -21.61
N THR A 57 -7.13 6.30 -20.35
CA THR A 57 -8.10 6.53 -19.28
C THR A 57 -7.73 7.72 -18.39
N ARG A 58 -8.75 8.37 -17.81
CA ARG A 58 -8.53 9.42 -16.78
C ARG A 58 -7.78 8.87 -15.57
N ALA A 59 -8.10 7.66 -15.14
CA ALA A 59 -7.47 7.03 -13.99
C ALA A 59 -5.97 6.81 -14.23
N TYR A 60 -5.58 6.35 -15.41
CA TYR A 60 -4.17 6.27 -15.78
C TYR A 60 -3.51 7.64 -15.82
N THR A 61 -4.14 8.64 -16.44
CA THR A 61 -3.57 10.00 -16.51
C THR A 61 -3.27 10.57 -15.12
N GLN A 62 -4.16 10.36 -14.15
CA GLN A 62 -3.98 10.79 -12.76
C GLN A 62 -2.88 10.01 -12.02
N ASN A 63 -2.58 8.80 -12.45
CA ASN A 63 -1.64 7.89 -11.81
C ASN A 63 -0.38 7.65 -12.66
N ARG A 64 -0.18 8.40 -13.75
CA ARG A 64 0.86 8.14 -14.76
C ARG A 64 2.27 8.04 -14.16
N GLY A 65 2.53 8.78 -13.07
CA GLY A 65 3.82 8.69 -12.36
C GLY A 65 4.07 7.37 -11.62
N LEU A 66 3.16 6.39 -11.71
CA LEU A 66 3.33 5.03 -11.24
C LEU A 66 3.76 4.08 -12.36
N ASP A 67 3.56 4.42 -13.63
CA ASP A 67 4.01 3.59 -14.77
C ASP A 67 5.54 3.71 -14.89
N ALA A 68 6.24 2.70 -14.38
CA ALA A 68 7.69 2.76 -14.19
C ALA A 68 8.45 2.34 -15.46
N ASP A 69 7.89 1.42 -16.23
CA ASP A 69 8.47 0.93 -17.49
C ASP A 69 7.93 1.64 -18.74
N GLN A 70 6.92 2.51 -18.57
CA GLN A 70 6.31 3.34 -19.61
C GLN A 70 5.59 2.51 -20.69
N ASP A 71 5.05 1.34 -20.35
CA ASP A 71 4.35 0.46 -21.29
C ASP A 71 2.87 0.83 -21.49
N GLY A 72 2.36 1.85 -20.77
CA GLY A 72 0.98 2.28 -20.82
C GLY A 72 0.04 1.50 -19.89
N ARG A 73 0.57 0.67 -18.98
CA ARG A 73 -0.19 -0.15 -18.03
C ARG A 73 0.40 -0.04 -16.64
N ILE A 74 -0.36 0.54 -15.72
CA ILE A 74 0.04 0.56 -14.31
C ILE A 74 -0.43 -0.73 -13.65
N THR A 75 0.51 -1.57 -13.25
CA THR A 75 0.27 -2.83 -12.54
C THR A 75 0.14 -2.65 -11.02
N LYS A 76 -0.36 -3.68 -10.33
CA LYS A 76 -0.37 -3.72 -8.86
C LYS A 76 1.04 -3.64 -8.26
N ALA A 77 2.03 -4.25 -8.91
CA ALA A 77 3.43 -4.17 -8.51
C ALA A 77 3.92 -2.73 -8.51
N GLU A 78 3.72 -2.02 -9.63
CA GLU A 78 4.14 -0.64 -9.80
C GLU A 78 3.42 0.32 -8.87
N ALA A 79 2.11 0.15 -8.71
CA ALA A 79 1.33 0.99 -7.82
C ALA A 79 1.84 0.95 -6.38
N ALA A 80 2.34 -0.20 -5.92
CA ALA A 80 2.88 -0.39 -4.58
C ALA A 80 4.41 -0.22 -4.48
N ALA A 81 5.11 0.02 -5.60
CA ALA A 81 6.57 -0.02 -5.66
C ALA A 81 7.26 0.94 -4.68
N LYS A 82 6.74 2.17 -4.55
CA LYS A 82 7.30 3.16 -3.61
C LYS A 82 7.16 2.73 -2.15
N VAL A 83 6.01 2.17 -1.77
CA VAL A 83 5.78 1.67 -0.41
C VAL A 83 6.67 0.46 -0.13
N ARG A 84 6.85 -0.42 -1.13
CA ARG A 84 7.79 -1.55 -1.05
C ARG A 84 9.23 -1.09 -0.89
N ALA A 85 9.65 -0.03 -1.58
CA ALA A 85 10.98 0.53 -1.45
C ALA A 85 11.25 1.06 -0.04
N VAL A 86 10.32 1.84 0.54
CA VAL A 86 10.42 2.34 1.92
C VAL A 86 10.44 1.19 2.93
N TYR A 87 9.62 0.14 2.71
CA TYR A 87 9.67 -1.06 3.53
C TYR A 87 11.07 -1.67 3.53
N LEU A 88 11.67 -1.89 2.35
CA LEU A 88 13.02 -2.45 2.23
C LEU A 88 14.10 -1.56 2.83
N GLU A 89 13.98 -0.23 2.65
CA GLU A 89 14.88 0.75 3.27
C GLU A 89 14.86 0.65 4.80
N GLY A 90 13.69 0.39 5.39
CA GLY A 90 13.55 0.14 6.83
C GLY A 90 14.32 -1.10 7.32
N PHE A 91 14.60 -2.07 6.44
CA PHE A 91 15.44 -3.24 6.76
C PHE A 91 16.93 -3.02 6.52
N ALA A 92 17.34 -1.86 5.98
CA ALA A 92 18.75 -1.59 5.74
C ALA A 92 19.55 -1.52 7.06
N PRO A 93 20.82 -1.96 7.07
CA PRO A 93 21.71 -1.80 8.23
C PRO A 93 21.77 -0.33 8.65
N GLY A 94 21.37 -0.03 9.90
CA GLY A 94 21.29 1.33 10.45
C GLY A 94 19.86 1.88 10.57
N ASN A 95 18.90 1.35 9.81
CA ASN A 95 17.47 1.71 9.93
C ASN A 95 16.68 0.64 10.69
N ALA A 96 17.07 -0.63 10.51
CA ALA A 96 16.57 -1.71 11.34
C ALA A 96 17.27 -1.66 12.71
N ARG A 97 16.50 -1.48 13.78
CA ARG A 97 16.98 -1.87 15.12
C ARG A 97 17.32 -3.35 15.05
N GLU A 98 18.42 -3.79 15.68
CA GLU A 98 18.60 -5.20 15.98
C GLU A 98 17.45 -5.65 16.88
N VAL A 99 16.40 -6.17 16.26
CA VAL A 99 15.25 -6.78 16.93
C VAL A 99 15.23 -8.25 16.55
N PHE A 100 16.33 -8.96 16.79
CA PHE A 100 16.37 -10.39 16.56
C PHE A 100 17.11 -11.12 17.69
N TYR A 101 16.30 -11.89 18.43
CA TYR A 101 16.62 -13.00 19.33
C TYR A 101 17.34 -12.68 20.65
N VAL A 102 16.55 -12.24 21.66
CA VAL A 102 16.74 -12.83 23.00
C VAL A 102 15.99 -14.17 22.97
N THR A 103 16.71 -15.26 22.69
CA THR A 103 16.30 -16.62 23.07
C THR A 103 16.44 -16.79 24.57
#